data_AF-A0AAV5EJV6-F1
#
_entry.id   AF-A0AAV5EJV6-F1
#
_cell.length_a   1.000
_cell.length_b   1.000
_cell.length_c   1.000
_cell.angle_alpha   90.00
_cell.angle_beta   90.00
_cell.angle_gamma   90.00
#
_symmetry.space_group_name_H-M   'P 1'
#
loop_
_entity.id
_entity.type
_entity.pdbx_description
1 polymer ?
#
loop_
_entity_poly.entity_id
_entity_poly.type
_entity_poly.pdbx_seq_one_letter_code
_entity_poly.pdbx_strand_id
1 'polypeptide(L)'
;MVMAATAMDHDGGGDVVTPGELLGNSSSLEAGRGAYADGRFVRASVTGHRRILPPQPGSSDQRSTVEVVGHKAHGAVPQPGSVVIARVTKVMARVASADIMCVDSKAVKEKFTGMIRQQDVRATEIDKVDMYQSYRPGDIVKAMVEYMTFCAAL
;
A
#
# COMPACT_ATOMS: atom_id res chain seq x y z
N MET A 1 1.93 -30.58 22.58
CA MET A 1 3.27 -30.03 22.33
C MET A 1 3.78 -30.65 21.04
N VAL A 2 3.42 -30.01 19.93
CA VAL A 2 4.27 -29.50 18.81
C VAL A 2 4.12 -30.47 17.62
N MET A 3 3.91 -30.07 16.36
CA MET A 3 4.41 -28.92 15.62
C MET A 3 3.40 -28.41 14.60
N ALA A 4 3.46 -27.11 14.33
CA ALA A 4 2.76 -26.44 13.25
C ALA A 4 3.24 -26.97 11.89
N ALA A 5 2.28 -27.32 11.02
CA ALA A 5 2.53 -27.46 9.60
C ALA A 5 2.54 -26.06 8.98
N THR A 6 3.73 -25.46 8.83
CA THR A 6 3.92 -24.33 7.92
C THR A 6 3.86 -24.87 6.50
N ALA A 7 2.81 -24.45 5.77
CA ALA A 7 2.60 -24.75 4.37
C ALA A 7 3.79 -24.24 3.54
N MET A 8 4.24 -25.08 2.62
CA MET A 8 5.30 -24.81 1.66
C MET A 8 4.86 -23.70 0.70
N ASP A 9 5.65 -22.62 0.62
CA ASP A 9 5.56 -21.59 -0.40
C ASP A 9 5.70 -22.22 -1.80
N HIS A 10 4.61 -22.22 -2.58
CA HIS A 10 4.68 -22.45 -4.01
C HIS A 10 5.21 -21.18 -4.66
N ASP A 11 6.49 -21.19 -5.03
CA ASP A 11 7.13 -20.23 -5.92
C ASP A 11 6.47 -20.33 -7.31
N GLY A 12 5.36 -19.63 -7.48
CA GLY A 12 4.73 -19.41 -8.78
C GLY A 12 5.61 -18.45 -9.59
N GLY A 13 6.64 -19.00 -10.24
CA GLY A 13 7.53 -18.31 -11.16
C GLY A 13 6.78 -17.66 -12.32
N GLY A 14 6.19 -16.49 -12.07
CA GLY A 14 5.69 -15.60 -13.11
C GLY A 14 6.88 -14.87 -13.72
N ASP A 15 7.09 -15.08 -15.01
CA ASP A 15 8.10 -14.42 -15.84
C ASP A 15 8.29 -12.95 -15.45
N VAL A 16 9.53 -12.56 -15.17
CA VAL A 16 9.88 -11.17 -14.84
C VAL A 16 9.87 -10.39 -16.14
N VAL A 17 8.95 -9.44 -16.26
CA VAL A 17 8.79 -8.60 -17.43
C VAL A 17 9.39 -7.23 -17.19
N THR A 18 9.85 -6.61 -18.26
CA THR A 18 10.45 -5.27 -18.28
C THR A 18 9.51 -4.24 -18.91
N PRO A 19 9.60 -2.94 -18.54
CA PRO A 19 8.82 -1.89 -19.16
C PRO A 19 8.98 -1.89 -20.68
N GLY A 20 7.87 -1.91 -21.40
CA GLY A 20 7.80 -1.99 -22.87
C GLY A 20 7.63 -3.40 -23.43
N GLU A 21 7.77 -4.43 -22.60
CA GLU A 21 7.63 -5.83 -23.00
C GLU A 21 6.19 -6.19 -23.37
N LEU A 22 6.04 -7.02 -24.40
CA LEU A 22 4.75 -7.44 -24.93
C LEU A 22 4.14 -8.55 -24.06
N LEU A 23 3.02 -8.26 -23.40
CA LEU A 23 2.30 -9.21 -22.54
C LEU A 23 1.25 -10.01 -23.31
N GLY A 24 0.69 -9.43 -24.38
CA GLY A 24 -0.23 -10.12 -25.28
C GLY A 24 -1.12 -9.17 -26.08
N ASN A 25 -2.26 -9.67 -26.56
CA ASN A 25 -3.18 -8.92 -27.41
C ASN A 25 -4.33 -8.31 -26.58
N SER A 26 -4.73 -7.07 -26.88
CA SER A 26 -5.83 -6.37 -26.20
C SER A 26 -7.20 -7.00 -26.45
N SER A 27 -7.29 -7.90 -27.44
CA SER A 27 -8.51 -8.68 -27.73
C SER A 27 -8.76 -9.81 -26.72
N SER A 28 -7.69 -10.36 -26.13
CA SER A 28 -7.74 -11.48 -25.17
C SER A 28 -7.42 -11.05 -23.74
N LEU A 29 -6.62 -10.00 -23.59
CA LEU A 29 -6.14 -9.48 -22.31
C LEU A 29 -6.56 -8.03 -22.12
N GLU A 30 -7.01 -7.72 -20.92
CA GLU A 30 -7.25 -6.35 -20.48
C GLU A 30 -6.03 -5.83 -19.71
N ALA A 31 -5.63 -4.58 -19.97
CA ALA A 31 -4.51 -3.96 -19.27
C ALA A 31 -4.90 -3.56 -17.84
N GLY A 32 -4.37 -4.27 -16.85
CA GLY A 32 -4.54 -3.97 -15.42
C GLY A 32 -3.37 -3.16 -14.84
N ARG A 33 -3.22 -3.18 -13.51
CA ARG A 33 -2.16 -2.42 -12.81
C ARG A 33 -0.78 -2.82 -13.31
N GLY A 34 0.04 -1.84 -13.69
CA GLY A 34 1.40 -2.07 -14.20
C GLY A 34 1.47 -2.51 -15.67
N ALA A 35 0.35 -2.54 -16.38
CA ALA A 35 0.28 -2.78 -17.83
C ALA A 35 -0.51 -1.66 -18.51
N TYR A 36 -0.28 -1.45 -19.81
CA TYR A 36 -1.03 -0.50 -20.63
C TYR A 36 -1.39 -1.12 -21.99
N ALA A 37 -2.50 -0.67 -22.56
CA ALA A 37 -2.90 -1.04 -23.91
C ALA A 37 -2.26 -0.08 -24.93
N ASP A 38 -1.49 -0.65 -25.84
CA ASP A 38 -0.85 0.00 -26.98
C ASP A 38 -1.52 -0.51 -28.27
N GLY A 39 -2.63 0.12 -28.63
CA GLY A 39 -3.45 -0.30 -29.78
C GLY A 39 -4.00 -1.73 -29.62
N ARG A 40 -3.46 -2.66 -30.41
CA ARG A 40 -3.85 -4.10 -30.40
C ARG A 40 -3.07 -4.94 -29.40
N PHE A 41 -2.11 -4.35 -28.70
CA PHE A 41 -1.19 -5.05 -27.83
C PHE A 41 -1.29 -4.53 -26.40
N VAL A 42 -1.03 -5.40 -25.43
CA VAL A 42 -0.90 -5.03 -24.03
C VAL A 42 0.58 -5.15 -23.67
N ARG A 43 1.15 -4.10 -23.10
CA ARG A 43 2.56 -4.01 -22.73
C ARG A 43 2.74 -3.76 -21.25
N ALA A 44 3.87 -4.18 -20.70
CA ALA A 44 4.25 -3.86 -19.33
C ALA A 44 4.67 -2.39 -19.22
N SER A 45 4.20 -1.69 -18.17
CA SER A 45 4.65 -0.34 -17.82
C SER A 45 5.75 -0.33 -16.76
N VAL A 46 5.89 -1.43 -16.00
CA VAL A 46 6.79 -1.53 -14.84
C VAL A 46 7.58 -2.84 -14.90
N THR A 47 8.77 -2.87 -14.29
CA THR A 47 9.54 -4.11 -14.14
C THR A 47 8.96 -4.93 -13.00
N GLY A 48 8.52 -6.16 -13.26
CA GLY A 48 7.86 -6.95 -12.23
C GLY A 48 7.45 -8.35 -12.68
N HIS A 49 6.72 -9.05 -11.83
CA HIS A 49 6.17 -10.35 -12.16
C HIS A 49 4.82 -10.20 -12.82
N ARG A 50 4.63 -10.85 -13.98
CA ARG A 50 3.32 -10.88 -14.64
C ARG A 50 2.34 -11.71 -13.81
N ARG A 51 1.13 -11.19 -13.61
CA ARG A 51 0.01 -11.88 -12.97
C ARG A 51 -1.24 -11.73 -13.84
N ILE A 52 -1.80 -12.86 -14.27
CA ILE A 52 -3.03 -12.88 -15.05
C ILE A 52 -4.17 -13.20 -14.08
N LEU A 53 -5.08 -12.24 -13.91
CA LEU A 53 -6.29 -12.42 -13.12
C LEU A 53 -7.41 -12.96 -14.02
N PRO A 54 -8.15 -13.98 -13.55
CA PRO A 54 -9.30 -14.49 -14.29
C PRO A 54 -10.39 -13.40 -14.40
N PRO A 55 -11.20 -13.44 -15.47
CA PRO A 55 -12.28 -12.47 -15.67
C PRO A 55 -13.25 -12.48 -14.48
N GLN A 56 -13.71 -11.30 -14.06
CA GLN A 56 -14.68 -11.20 -12.97
C GLN A 56 -16.01 -11.86 -13.37
N PRO A 57 -16.59 -12.72 -12.51
CA PRO A 57 -17.87 -13.36 -12.79
C PRO A 57 -18.98 -12.31 -12.72
N GLY A 58 -19.35 -11.73 -13.87
CA GLY A 58 -20.42 -10.73 -13.98
C GLY A 58 -20.20 -9.64 -15.04
N SER A 59 -18.99 -9.51 -15.60
CA SER A 59 -18.69 -8.52 -16.64
C SER A 59 -18.96 -9.06 -18.05
N SER A 60 -19.39 -8.17 -18.96
CA SER A 60 -19.56 -8.48 -20.40
C SER A 60 -18.25 -8.86 -21.10
N ASP A 61 -17.12 -8.45 -20.55
CA ASP A 61 -15.79 -8.79 -21.03
C ASP A 61 -15.27 -10.08 -20.37
N GLN A 62 -15.15 -11.14 -21.16
CA GLN A 62 -14.51 -12.41 -20.77
C GLN A 62 -12.96 -12.34 -20.79
N ARG A 63 -12.40 -11.14 -20.99
CA ARG A 63 -10.95 -10.96 -21.10
C ARG A 63 -10.28 -11.14 -19.75
N SER A 64 -9.14 -11.82 -19.74
CA SER A 64 -8.34 -11.95 -18.53
C SER A 64 -7.56 -10.65 -18.31
N THR A 65 -7.55 -10.12 -17.09
CA THR A 65 -6.81 -8.89 -16.79
C THR A 65 -5.35 -9.24 -16.52
N VAL A 66 -4.41 -8.63 -17.25
CA VAL A 66 -2.98 -8.78 -17.00
C VAL A 66 -2.46 -7.62 -16.15
N GLU A 67 -1.91 -7.94 -14.99
CA GLU A 67 -1.25 -7.01 -14.09
C GLU A 67 0.24 -7.34 -14.01
N VAL A 68 1.08 -6.32 -13.90
CA VAL A 68 2.51 -6.50 -13.61
C VAL A 68 2.77 -5.97 -12.21
N VAL A 69 3.09 -6.89 -11.30
CA VAL A 69 3.41 -6.53 -9.92
C VAL A 69 4.89 -6.24 -9.85
N GLY A 70 5.23 -4.95 -9.71
CA GLY A 70 6.61 -4.51 -9.57
C GLY A 70 7.31 -5.15 -8.36
N HIS A 71 8.64 -5.32 -8.45
CA HIS A 71 9.46 -5.73 -7.30
C HIS A 71 9.36 -4.75 -6.12
N LYS A 72 9.10 -3.47 -6.44
CA LYS A 72 8.60 -2.47 -5.50
C LYS A 72 7.08 -2.46 -5.62
N ALA A 73 6.42 -3.48 -5.06
CA ALA A 73 5.01 -3.34 -4.78
C ALA A 73 4.91 -2.14 -3.84
N HIS A 74 4.43 -1.01 -4.35
CA HIS A 74 4.01 0.09 -3.49
C HIS A 74 3.20 -0.56 -2.39
N GLY A 75 3.67 -0.41 -1.15
CA GLY A 75 2.98 -0.99 -0.01
C GLY A 75 1.56 -0.45 0.02
N ALA A 76 0.72 -0.96 0.91
CA ALA A 76 -0.59 -0.34 1.12
C ALA A 76 -0.39 1.16 1.39
N VAL A 77 -0.80 2.00 0.44
CA VAL A 77 -0.68 3.46 0.57
C VAL A 77 -1.77 3.89 1.55
N PRO A 78 -1.43 4.63 2.62
CA PRO A 78 -2.41 5.08 3.60
C PRO A 78 -3.43 6.03 2.96
N GLN A 79 -4.65 5.56 2.71
CA GLN A 79 -5.72 6.42 2.18
C GLN A 79 -6.47 7.13 3.31
N PRO A 80 -7.13 8.28 3.04
CA PRO A 80 -8.03 8.89 4.00
C PRO A 80 -9.09 7.88 4.48
N GLY A 81 -9.27 7.77 5.79
CA GLY A 81 -10.15 6.78 6.43
C GLY A 81 -9.52 5.42 6.74
N SER A 82 -8.32 5.11 6.21
CA SER A 82 -7.58 3.90 6.60
C SER A 82 -7.06 4.02 8.03
N VAL A 83 -6.99 2.88 8.71
CA VAL A 83 -6.47 2.79 10.08
C VAL A 83 -5.03 2.33 10.02
N VAL A 84 -4.12 3.14 10.54
CA VAL A 84 -2.68 2.89 10.49
C VAL A 84 -2.10 2.64 11.87
N ILE A 85 -1.06 1.80 11.91
CA ILE A 85 -0.21 1.63 13.08
C ILE A 85 1.09 2.37 12.80
N ALA A 86 1.42 3.32 13.66
CA ALA A 86 2.62 4.13 13.52
C ALA A 86 3.44 4.11 14.81
N ARG A 87 4.74 4.27 14.67
CA ARG A 87 5.68 4.43 15.79
C ARG A 87 6.07 5.90 15.90
N VAL A 88 5.80 6.51 17.04
CA VAL A 88 6.22 7.88 17.32
C VAL A 88 7.76 7.95 17.26
N THR A 89 8.28 8.81 16.40
CA THR A 89 9.73 9.01 16.25
C THR A 89 10.19 10.27 16.97
N LYS A 90 9.37 11.32 16.91
CA LYS A 90 9.71 12.62 17.47
C LYS A 90 8.45 13.31 18.00
N VAL A 91 8.57 13.94 19.16
CA VAL A 91 7.50 14.72 19.76
C VAL A 91 7.96 16.17 19.86
N MET A 92 7.16 17.07 19.32
CA MET A 92 7.32 18.53 19.42
C MET A 92 6.14 19.10 20.21
N ALA A 93 6.27 20.37 20.63
CA ALA A 93 5.26 21.05 21.46
C ALA A 93 3.83 21.03 20.88
N ARG A 94 3.67 21.03 19.54
CA ARG A 94 2.34 21.06 18.88
C ARG A 94 2.08 19.89 17.92
N VAL A 95 3.11 19.11 17.59
CA VAL A 95 3.03 18.05 16.58
C VAL A 95 3.92 16.89 17.00
N ALA A 96 3.44 15.66 16.83
CA ALA A 96 4.26 14.46 16.94
C ALA A 96 4.45 13.85 15.54
N SER A 97 5.69 13.54 15.19
CA SER A 97 6.03 12.76 14.00
C SER A 97 6.03 11.28 14.34
N ALA A 98 5.40 10.48 13.48
CA ALA A 98 5.34 9.04 13.64
C ALA A 98 5.60 8.33 12.31
N ASP A 99 6.37 7.26 12.32
CA ASP A 99 6.59 6.43 11.14
C ASP A 99 5.54 5.33 11.06
N ILE A 100 4.80 5.28 9.96
CA ILE A 100 3.77 4.28 9.69
C ILE A 100 4.44 2.95 9.38
N MET A 101 4.01 1.91 10.08
CA MET A 101 4.50 0.54 9.93
C MET A 101 3.50 -0.33 9.18
N CYS A 102 2.20 -0.15 9.47
CA CYS A 102 1.12 -0.93 8.89
C CYS A 102 -0.06 -0.03 8.50
N VAL A 103 -0.70 -0.36 7.38
CA VAL A 103 -1.96 0.25 6.93
C VAL A 103 -3.00 -0.86 6.90
N ASP A 104 -4.06 -0.69 7.70
CA ASP A 104 -5.12 -1.64 7.97
C ASP A 104 -4.59 -3.00 8.48
N SER A 105 -4.30 -3.92 7.57
CA SER A 105 -3.74 -5.25 7.87
C SER A 105 -2.53 -5.60 7.01
N LYS A 106 -2.00 -4.63 6.25
CA LYS A 106 -0.86 -4.80 5.36
C LYS A 106 0.34 -4.04 5.91
N ALA A 107 1.44 -4.76 6.11
CA ALA A 107 2.72 -4.15 6.44
C ALA A 107 3.22 -3.33 5.24
N VAL A 108 3.68 -2.12 5.52
CA VAL A 108 4.18 -1.21 4.50
C VAL A 108 5.71 -1.25 4.53
N LYS A 109 6.32 -1.58 3.40
CA LYS A 109 7.80 -1.61 3.28
C LYS A 109 8.39 -0.21 3.12
N GLU A 110 7.62 0.73 2.60
CA GLU A 110 8.02 2.12 2.45
C GLU A 110 7.87 2.89 3.78
N LYS A 111 8.83 3.77 4.07
CA LYS A 111 8.77 4.61 5.27
C LYS A 111 7.83 5.78 4.99
N PHE A 112 6.60 5.69 5.46
CA PHE A 112 5.69 6.83 5.46
C PHE A 112 5.76 7.53 6.82
N THR A 113 6.00 8.83 6.84
CA THR A 113 5.98 9.62 8.08
C THR A 113 4.65 10.36 8.17
N GLY A 114 3.87 10.05 9.21
CA GLY A 114 2.68 10.77 9.61
C GLY A 114 2.99 11.88 10.61
N MET A 115 2.11 12.87 10.65
CA MET A 115 2.14 13.95 11.64
C MET A 115 0.82 13.95 12.41
N ILE A 116 0.92 13.94 13.74
CA ILE A 116 -0.21 14.01 14.66
C ILE A 116 -0.19 15.42 15.24
N ARG A 117 -1.24 16.21 15.01
CA ARG A 117 -1.36 17.57 15.56
C ARG A 117 -2.02 17.53 16.92
N GLN A 118 -1.73 18.51 17.78
CA GLN A 118 -2.31 18.61 19.13
C GLN A 118 -3.84 18.58 19.12
N GLN A 119 -4.44 19.23 18.12
CA GLN A 119 -5.88 19.27 17.93
C GLN A 119 -6.53 17.91 17.61
N ASP A 120 -5.74 16.94 17.12
CA ASP A 120 -6.22 15.63 16.67
C ASP A 120 -6.01 14.55 17.76
N VAL A 121 -5.50 14.90 18.96
CA VAL A 121 -5.12 13.93 20.02
C VAL A 121 -6.30 13.45 20.87
N ARG A 122 -7.27 14.32 21.17
CA ARG A 122 -8.43 13.98 22.01
C ARG A 122 -9.71 14.58 21.46
N ALA A 123 -10.80 13.83 21.52
CA ALA A 123 -12.14 14.31 21.18
C ALA A 123 -12.71 15.34 22.18
N THR A 124 -12.16 15.40 23.40
CA THR A 124 -12.57 16.32 24.47
C THR A 124 -11.34 16.86 25.21
N GLU A 125 -11.39 18.12 25.67
CA GLU A 125 -10.28 18.85 26.34
C GLU A 125 -9.03 19.08 25.47
N ILE A 126 -9.23 19.46 24.21
CA ILE A 126 -8.17 19.69 23.21
C ILE A 126 -7.12 20.70 23.70
N ASP A 127 -7.54 21.78 24.38
CA ASP A 127 -6.66 22.86 24.84
C ASP A 127 -5.76 22.51 26.05
N LYS A 128 -6.01 21.39 26.75
CA LYS A 128 -5.20 20.94 27.89
C LYS A 128 -4.20 19.84 27.54
N VAL A 129 -4.13 19.41 26.29
CA VAL A 129 -3.27 18.30 25.89
C VAL A 129 -1.81 18.75 25.80
N ASP A 130 -0.97 18.26 26.69
CA ASP A 130 0.49 18.33 26.53
C ASP A 130 0.98 17.13 25.71
N MET A 131 1.60 17.43 24.55
CA MET A 131 2.16 16.40 23.67
C MET A 131 3.26 15.59 24.34
N TYR A 132 4.10 16.20 25.17
CA TYR A 132 5.20 15.53 25.86
C TYR A 132 4.72 14.56 26.94
N GLN A 133 3.53 14.81 27.49
CA GLN A 133 2.89 13.91 28.46
C GLN A 133 2.07 12.81 27.77
N SER A 134 1.61 13.06 26.54
CA SER A 134 0.74 12.15 25.78
C SER A 134 1.51 11.11 24.96
N TYR A 135 2.65 11.48 24.38
CA TYR A 135 3.44 10.61 23.52
C TYR A 135 4.92 10.65 23.88
N ARG A 136 5.58 9.50 23.78
CA ARG A 136 7.04 9.40 23.89
C ARG A 136 7.64 8.83 22.60
N PRO A 137 8.86 9.24 22.22
CA PRO A 137 9.59 8.60 21.13
C PRO A 137 9.73 7.10 21.40
N GLY A 138 9.30 6.28 20.43
CA GLY A 138 9.27 4.82 20.53
C GLY A 138 7.87 4.24 20.75
N ASP A 139 6.88 5.05 21.14
CA ASP A 139 5.53 4.57 21.38
C ASP A 139 4.84 4.11 20.08
N ILE A 140 4.06 3.02 20.19
CA ILE A 140 3.25 2.50 19.08
C ILE A 140 1.82 2.99 19.24
N VAL A 141 1.33 3.72 18.24
CA VAL A 141 0.02 4.34 18.23
C VAL A 141 -0.81 3.83 17.06
N LYS A 142 -2.11 3.70 17.28
CA LYS A 142 -3.12 3.40 16.25
C LYS A 142 -3.88 4.69 15.94
N ALA A 143 -3.88 5.09 14.68
CA ALA A 143 -4.53 6.33 14.24
C ALA A 143 -5.32 6.10 12.94
N MET A 144 -6.32 6.93 12.69
CA MET A 144 -6.98 6.99 11.40
C MET A 144 -6.35 8.12 10.57
N VAL A 145 -6.13 7.88 9.29
CA VAL A 145 -5.57 8.88 8.38
C VAL A 145 -6.66 9.86 7.98
N GLU A 146 -6.60 11.11 8.43
CA GLU A 146 -7.52 12.15 7.94
C GLU A 146 -7.03 12.82 6.65
N TYR A 147 -5.72 13.11 6.55
CA TYR A 147 -5.14 13.80 5.40
C TYR A 147 -3.85 13.09 4.96
N MET A 148 -3.78 12.76 3.68
CA MET A 148 -2.55 12.24 3.08
C MET A 148 -1.74 13.42 2.55
N THR A 149 -0.93 14.06 3.40
CA THR A 149 -0.13 15.24 2.98
C THR A 149 1.07 14.89 2.09
N PHE A 150 1.11 13.71 1.46
CA PHE A 150 2.12 13.38 0.46
C PHE A 150 1.49 12.67 -0.73
N CYS A 151 1.37 13.43 -1.82
CA CYS A 151 1.20 12.91 -3.16
C CYS A 151 2.60 12.60 -3.71
N ALA A 152 2.97 11.31 -3.76
CA ALA A 152 4.06 10.87 -4.62
C ALA A 152 3.49 9.78 -5.53
N ALA A 153 2.92 10.23 -6.65
CA ALA A 153 2.70 9.41 -7.83
C ALA A 153 3.60 10.00 -8.93
N LEU A 154 4.75 9.38 -9.15
CA LEU A 154 5.53 9.41 -10.38
C LEU A 154 5.89 7.96 -10.70
#